data_AF-A0A2S0IDW1-F1
#
_entry.id   AF-A0A2S0IDW1-F1
#
_cell.length_a   1.000
_cell.length_b   1.000
_cell.length_c   1.000
_cell.angle_alpha   90.00
_cell.angle_beta   90.00
_cell.angle_gamma   90.00
#
_symmetry.space_group_name_H-M   'P 1'
#
loop_
_entity.id
_entity.type
_entity.pdbx_description
1 polymer ?
#
loop_
_entity_poly.entity_id
_entity_poly.type
_entity_poly.pdbx_seq_one_letter_code
_entity_poly.pdbx_strand_id
1 'polypeptide(L)'
;MRHRQISTAFRRATRRPFIGFVAAMALAGALSGCTFRSPDAASGSQWVGIEGVTAQQARSIARESYLYGAPMVASYQAMYAYSIDKSGAQYKGPLNTINPMGTAAAAAAGLDPGYLYSYAALDLRAEPVVVTVPRVEKRRDASLQVMDLYMHHIGDLGSRGVGGGVFLVAGPSWKGKVPPGITKVIRSETELATLVARTQRFNPADHDNAKRIQSRFKLQALSAFRNRAAPAAPARVEWMAPVPRAQMYSSLEFYDELAFLLRFAPVHKSETMLRERMASLGLRPGEAYDTASLNPALRRALQEGMHDAQNDIDKNRAAKGNDADALFGDREVLKNDYLSRATGAQMGLFAFGGMSAPKASPKQPPTQPPKPR
;
A
#
# COMPACT_ATOMS: atom_id res chain seq x y z
N MET A 1 2.60 -37.99 67.88
CA MET A 1 1.44 -38.43 68.70
C MET A 1 0.28 -38.78 67.78
N ARG A 2 -0.48 -39.85 68.11
CA ARG A 2 -1.83 -40.29 67.66
C ARG A 2 -2.46 -39.56 66.45
N HIS A 3 -2.62 -40.26 65.32
CA HIS A 3 -3.89 -40.82 64.78
C HIS A 3 -4.56 -39.91 63.72
N ARG A 4 -5.26 -40.38 62.68
CA ARG A 4 -5.61 -41.76 62.23
C ARG A 4 -5.77 -41.80 60.70
N GLN A 5 -5.50 -42.99 60.14
CA GLN A 5 -5.90 -43.48 58.81
C GLN A 5 -7.41 -43.30 58.54
N ILE A 6 -7.89 -43.29 57.28
CA ILE A 6 -8.40 -44.45 56.52
C ILE A 6 -8.71 -43.95 55.07
N SER A 7 -8.38 -44.57 53.91
CA SER A 7 -8.62 -45.92 53.35
C SER A 7 -10.07 -46.17 52.83
N THR A 8 -10.37 -46.84 51.70
CA THR A 8 -9.56 -47.21 50.52
C THR A 8 -10.47 -47.47 49.30
N ALA A 9 -10.13 -46.87 48.15
CA ALA A 9 -10.06 -47.49 46.81
C ALA A 9 -11.21 -48.36 46.19
N PHE A 10 -11.33 -48.19 44.85
CA PHE A 10 -11.39 -49.25 43.81
C PHE A 10 -12.73 -49.88 43.31
N ARG A 11 -12.80 -50.02 41.96
CA ARG A 11 -13.65 -50.94 41.12
C ARG A 11 -15.17 -50.62 41.08
N ARG A 12 -15.97 -51.01 40.07
CA ARG A 12 -15.83 -51.76 38.79
C ARG A 12 -16.97 -51.26 37.84
N ALA A 13 -16.73 -50.98 36.55
CA ALA A 13 -16.90 -51.87 35.39
C ALA A 13 -18.34 -52.26 34.94
N THR A 14 -18.64 -51.92 33.68
CA THR A 14 -19.33 -52.72 32.62
C THR A 14 -20.86 -52.95 32.55
N ARG A 15 -21.38 -52.65 31.34
CA ARG A 15 -22.40 -53.33 30.48
C ARG A 15 -23.79 -52.68 30.24
N ARG A 16 -24.14 -52.72 28.95
CA ARG A 16 -25.37 -52.36 28.18
C ARG A 16 -26.58 -53.27 28.52
N PRO A 17 -27.77 -53.16 27.86
CA PRO A 17 -28.31 -52.14 26.93
C PRO A 17 -29.71 -51.60 27.37
N PHE A 18 -30.35 -50.71 26.59
CA PHE A 18 -31.76 -50.87 26.18
C PHE A 18 -32.12 -49.97 24.98
N ILE A 19 -33.23 -50.29 24.30
CA ILE A 19 -33.64 -49.81 22.98
C ILE A 19 -34.77 -48.75 23.09
N GLY A 20 -34.73 -47.73 22.23
CA GLY A 20 -35.81 -46.75 22.02
C GLY A 20 -35.67 -46.12 20.63
N PHE A 21 -36.77 -46.02 19.88
CA PHE A 21 -36.80 -45.81 18.41
C PHE A 21 -37.48 -44.47 18.06
N VAL A 22 -37.31 -43.99 16.81
CA VAL A 22 -38.04 -42.85 16.18
C VAL A 22 -37.59 -41.44 16.68
N ALA A 23 -37.43 -40.37 15.88
CA ALA A 23 -37.65 -40.14 14.44
C ALA A 23 -36.44 -39.45 13.78
N ALA A 24 -36.33 -39.57 12.45
CA ALA A 24 -35.47 -38.71 11.63
C ALA A 24 -36.20 -37.41 11.25
N MET A 25 -35.54 -36.27 11.41
CA MET A 25 -35.82 -35.05 10.63
C MET A 25 -34.50 -34.38 10.24
N ALA A 26 -34.16 -34.49 8.95
CA ALA A 26 -33.05 -33.77 8.37
C ALA A 26 -33.52 -32.34 8.01
N LEU A 27 -33.23 -31.36 8.87
CA LEU A 27 -33.26 -29.96 8.46
C LEU A 27 -31.93 -29.63 7.75
N ALA A 28 -31.91 -29.82 6.44
CA ALA A 28 -30.90 -29.22 5.57
C ALA A 28 -31.15 -27.70 5.51
N GLY A 29 -30.58 -26.96 6.46
CA GLY A 29 -30.66 -25.51 6.49
C GLY A 29 -29.97 -24.90 5.28
N ALA A 30 -30.75 -24.26 4.40
CA ALA A 30 -30.24 -23.59 3.21
C ALA A 30 -29.38 -22.37 3.59
N LEU A 31 -28.06 -22.57 3.61
CA LEU A 31 -27.10 -21.46 3.60
C LEU A 31 -27.15 -20.77 2.24
N SER A 32 -28.04 -19.80 2.10
CA SER A 32 -28.10 -18.88 0.95
C SER A 32 -26.93 -17.88 0.99
N GLY A 33 -25.71 -18.40 0.97
CA GLY A 33 -24.57 -17.63 0.48
C GLY A 33 -24.74 -17.42 -1.02
N CYS A 34 -24.54 -16.20 -1.49
CA CYS A 34 -24.53 -15.87 -2.92
C CYS A 34 -23.31 -16.52 -3.59
N THR A 35 -23.42 -17.82 -3.87
CA THR A 35 -22.44 -18.56 -4.65
C THR A 35 -22.72 -18.31 -6.12
N PHE A 36 -21.86 -17.53 -6.77
CA PHE A 36 -21.87 -17.34 -8.21
C PHE A 36 -21.45 -18.64 -8.91
N ARG A 37 -22.39 -19.58 -9.05
CA ARG A 37 -22.22 -20.80 -9.86
C ARG A 37 -22.47 -20.45 -11.32
N SER A 38 -21.41 -20.16 -12.05
CA SER A 38 -21.47 -20.05 -13.51
C SER A 38 -21.63 -21.44 -14.14
N PRO A 39 -22.34 -21.56 -15.29
CA PRO A 39 -22.53 -22.83 -16.00
C PRO A 39 -21.24 -23.52 -16.44
N ASP A 40 -20.13 -22.77 -16.55
CA ASP A 40 -18.89 -23.20 -17.19
C ASP A 40 -17.97 -24.01 -16.26
N ALA A 41 -18.35 -24.22 -15.00
CA ALA A 41 -17.59 -24.99 -14.02
C ALA A 41 -17.43 -26.49 -14.37
N ALA A 42 -18.08 -26.97 -15.45
CA ALA A 42 -18.16 -28.37 -15.82
C ALA A 42 -17.12 -28.85 -16.86
N SER A 43 -16.37 -27.96 -17.54
CA SER A 43 -15.55 -28.33 -18.72
C SER A 43 -14.08 -28.66 -18.46
N GLY A 44 -13.59 -28.54 -17.22
CA GLY A 44 -12.22 -28.90 -16.83
C GLY A 44 -11.13 -27.89 -17.24
N SER A 45 -11.18 -27.33 -18.45
CA SER A 45 -10.46 -26.11 -18.83
C SER A 45 -10.90 -25.59 -20.19
N GLN A 46 -11.10 -24.27 -20.32
CA GLN A 46 -10.84 -23.55 -21.58
C GLN A 46 -10.08 -22.25 -21.27
N TRP A 47 -9.07 -21.97 -22.10
CA TRP A 47 -8.08 -20.91 -21.91
C TRP A 47 -8.70 -19.50 -21.87
N VAL A 48 -8.04 -18.54 -21.20
CA VAL A 48 -8.55 -17.15 -21.05
C VAL A 48 -8.41 -16.28 -22.31
N GLY A 49 -8.41 -16.88 -23.50
CA GLY A 49 -8.01 -16.22 -24.74
C GLY A 49 -6.50 -16.03 -24.89
N ILE A 50 -5.69 -16.64 -24.02
CA ILE A 50 -4.23 -16.72 -24.13
C ILE A 50 -3.85 -18.20 -24.11
N GLU A 51 -3.16 -18.67 -25.15
CA GLU A 51 -2.69 -20.05 -25.24
C GLU A 51 -1.78 -20.39 -24.05
N GLY A 52 -1.99 -21.56 -23.43
CA GLY A 52 -1.22 -21.99 -22.26
C GLY A 52 -1.63 -21.36 -20.92
N VAL A 53 -2.60 -20.44 -20.88
CA VAL A 53 -3.07 -19.80 -19.62
C VAL A 53 -4.52 -20.18 -19.28
N THR A 54 -4.69 -21.04 -18.28
CA THR A 54 -6.00 -21.43 -17.74
C THR A 54 -6.64 -20.31 -16.90
N ALA A 55 -7.97 -20.34 -16.73
CA ALA A 55 -8.68 -19.40 -15.87
C ALA A 55 -8.16 -19.39 -14.41
N GLN A 56 -7.81 -20.55 -13.86
CA GLN A 56 -7.25 -20.66 -12.51
C GLN A 56 -5.85 -20.03 -12.41
N GLN A 57 -4.99 -20.23 -13.42
CA GLN A 57 -3.69 -19.55 -13.47
C GLN A 57 -3.87 -18.04 -13.59
N ALA A 58 -4.74 -17.57 -14.49
CA ALA A 58 -5.02 -16.15 -14.66
C ALA A 58 -5.54 -15.50 -13.38
N ARG A 59 -6.47 -16.15 -12.65
CA ARG A 59 -6.96 -15.70 -11.35
C ARG A 59 -5.86 -15.62 -10.28
N SER A 60 -4.97 -16.61 -10.22
CA SER A 60 -3.82 -16.59 -9.29
C SER A 60 -2.88 -15.42 -9.59
N ILE A 61 -2.53 -15.23 -10.86
CA ILE A 61 -1.65 -14.15 -11.30
C ILE A 61 -2.31 -12.78 -11.10
N ALA A 62 -3.61 -12.66 -11.35
CA ALA A 62 -4.39 -11.45 -11.09
C ALA A 62 -4.37 -11.06 -9.61
N ARG A 63 -4.55 -12.04 -8.71
CA ARG A 63 -4.45 -11.87 -7.25
C ARG A 63 -3.05 -11.39 -6.84
N GLU A 64 -2.01 -12.05 -7.34
CA GLU A 64 -0.61 -11.67 -7.09
C GLU A 64 -0.29 -10.25 -7.61
N SER A 65 -0.78 -9.93 -8.81
CA SER A 65 -0.58 -8.63 -9.46
C SER A 65 -1.27 -7.50 -8.71
N TYR A 66 -2.45 -7.75 -8.16
CA TYR A 66 -3.18 -6.78 -7.35
C TYR A 66 -2.47 -6.51 -6.02
N LEU A 67 -2.05 -7.55 -5.27
CA LEU A 67 -1.27 -7.37 -4.04
C LEU A 67 0.05 -6.60 -4.29
N TYR A 68 0.69 -6.86 -5.44
CA TYR A 68 1.90 -6.15 -5.86
C TYR A 68 1.64 -4.67 -6.19
N GLY A 69 0.59 -4.42 -6.98
CA GLY A 69 0.28 -3.10 -7.56
C GLY A 69 -0.46 -2.14 -6.65
N ALA A 70 -1.20 -2.65 -5.65
CA ALA A 70 -1.96 -1.84 -4.69
C ALA A 70 -1.17 -0.65 -4.08
N PRO A 71 0.05 -0.84 -3.54
CA PRO A 71 0.88 0.29 -3.09
C PRO A 71 1.28 1.25 -4.21
N MET A 72 1.53 0.76 -5.43
CA MET A 72 1.95 1.59 -6.56
C MET A 72 0.83 2.52 -7.02
N VAL A 73 -0.37 1.98 -7.22
CA VAL A 73 -1.59 2.72 -7.58
C VAL A 73 -1.98 3.72 -6.48
N ALA A 74 -1.92 3.30 -5.22
CA ALA A 74 -2.15 4.19 -4.07
C ALA A 74 -1.15 5.37 -4.00
N SER A 75 0.13 5.10 -4.25
CA SER A 75 1.19 6.12 -4.28
C SER A 75 0.98 7.08 -5.47
N TYR A 76 0.64 6.53 -6.65
CA TYR A 76 0.40 7.31 -7.86
C TYR A 76 -0.82 8.24 -7.74
N GLN A 77 -1.92 7.82 -7.13
CA GLN A 77 -3.07 8.71 -6.85
C GLN A 77 -2.64 10.00 -6.13
N ALA A 78 -1.79 9.89 -5.11
CA ALA A 78 -1.27 11.04 -4.38
C ALA A 78 -0.29 11.88 -5.24
N MET A 79 0.60 11.23 -6.01
CA MET A 79 1.50 11.93 -6.95
C MET A 79 0.70 12.74 -7.98
N TYR A 80 -0.35 12.12 -8.54
CA TYR A 80 -1.17 12.72 -9.58
C TYR A 80 -1.93 13.93 -9.06
N ALA A 81 -2.68 13.75 -7.96
CA ALA A 81 -3.49 14.79 -7.36
C ALA A 81 -2.68 15.98 -6.81
N TYR A 82 -1.45 15.76 -6.34
CA TYR A 82 -0.63 16.83 -5.75
C TYR A 82 0.40 17.44 -6.71
N SER A 83 0.81 16.75 -7.77
CA SER A 83 1.94 17.18 -8.62
C SER A 83 1.79 17.05 -10.13
N ILE A 84 0.70 16.44 -10.63
CA ILE A 84 0.49 16.22 -12.08
C ILE A 84 -0.73 16.98 -12.59
N ASP A 85 -1.89 16.81 -11.94
CA ASP A 85 -3.14 17.48 -12.32
C ASP A 85 -3.11 18.96 -11.90
N LYS A 86 -2.59 19.82 -12.79
CA LYS A 86 -2.53 21.27 -12.60
C LYS A 86 -3.90 21.95 -12.52
N SER A 87 -4.96 21.29 -12.96
CA SER A 87 -6.36 21.75 -12.88
C SER A 87 -7.05 21.32 -11.59
N GLY A 88 -6.55 20.28 -10.93
CA GLY A 88 -7.16 19.68 -9.76
C GLY A 88 -7.06 20.55 -8.51
N ALA A 89 -8.15 20.65 -7.75
CA ALA A 89 -8.21 21.39 -6.49
C ALA A 89 -7.23 20.88 -5.40
N GLN A 90 -6.63 19.70 -5.60
CA GLN A 90 -5.61 19.14 -4.72
C GLN A 90 -4.19 19.56 -5.09
N TYR A 91 -3.93 20.11 -6.28
CA TYR A 91 -2.59 20.44 -6.76
C TYR A 91 -1.80 21.30 -5.76
N LYS A 92 -0.55 20.92 -5.49
CA LYS A 92 0.35 21.61 -4.55
C LYS A 92 1.55 22.23 -5.24
N GLY A 93 2.05 21.62 -6.30
CA GLY A 93 3.20 22.10 -7.07
C GLY A 93 3.85 20.98 -7.89
N PRO A 94 4.70 21.32 -8.87
CA PRO A 94 5.22 20.36 -9.84
C PRO A 94 6.13 19.29 -9.21
N LEU A 95 6.37 18.21 -9.95
CA LEU A 95 7.37 17.19 -9.64
C LEU A 95 8.72 17.82 -9.24
N ASN A 96 9.43 17.15 -8.31
CA ASN A 96 10.70 17.60 -7.73
C ASN A 96 10.62 18.92 -6.93
N THR A 97 9.42 19.38 -6.54
CA THR A 97 9.24 20.51 -5.59
C THR A 97 8.50 20.06 -4.34
N ILE A 98 8.88 20.62 -3.18
CA ILE A 98 8.23 20.35 -1.90
C ILE A 98 7.26 21.47 -1.53
N ASN A 99 6.01 21.12 -1.24
CA ASN A 99 4.95 22.08 -1.02
C ASN A 99 4.14 21.70 0.23
N PRO A 100 3.71 22.67 1.07
CA PRO A 100 2.81 22.39 2.19
C PRO A 100 1.51 21.73 1.71
N MET A 101 1.07 20.66 2.37
CA MET A 101 -0.20 20.00 2.04
C MET A 101 -1.41 20.88 2.40
N GLY A 102 -1.27 21.72 3.43
CA GLY A 102 -2.34 22.49 4.04
C GLY A 102 -3.08 21.71 5.14
N THR A 103 -3.55 22.41 6.16
CA THR A 103 -4.19 21.80 7.35
C THR A 103 -5.48 21.05 7.03
N ALA A 104 -6.30 21.58 6.12
CA ALA A 104 -7.54 20.93 5.70
C ALA A 104 -7.30 19.60 4.97
N ALA A 105 -6.33 19.55 4.06
CA ALA A 105 -5.96 18.32 3.37
C ALA A 105 -5.35 17.29 4.32
N ALA A 106 -4.50 17.73 5.26
CA ALA A 106 -3.94 16.86 6.30
C ALA A 106 -5.04 16.30 7.23
N ALA A 107 -6.01 17.12 7.65
CA ALA A 107 -7.13 16.67 8.47
C ALA A 107 -8.06 15.70 7.70
N ALA A 108 -8.30 15.94 6.40
CA ALA A 108 -9.01 15.00 5.53
C ALA A 108 -8.22 13.70 5.32
N ALA A 109 -6.90 13.71 5.49
CA ALA A 109 -6.03 12.54 5.53
C ALA A 109 -5.91 11.90 6.94
N GLY A 110 -6.69 12.34 7.92
CA GLY A 110 -6.60 11.84 9.30
C GLY A 110 -5.22 11.98 9.94
N LEU A 111 -4.38 12.89 9.43
CA LEU A 111 -3.02 13.10 9.90
C LEU A 111 -3.01 13.85 11.24
N ASP A 112 -1.97 13.60 12.03
CA ASP A 112 -1.83 14.15 13.38
C ASP A 112 -1.79 15.69 13.36
N PRO A 113 -2.77 16.39 13.96
CA PRO A 113 -2.82 17.86 14.00
C PRO A 113 -1.68 18.47 14.83
N GLY A 114 -0.88 17.66 15.55
CA GLY A 114 0.40 18.04 16.14
C GLY A 114 1.50 18.33 15.13
N TYR A 115 1.28 18.13 13.81
CA TYR A 115 2.29 18.34 12.77
C TYR A 115 1.79 19.21 11.61
N LEU A 116 2.73 19.93 11.00
CA LEU A 116 2.58 20.50 9.66
C LEU A 116 3.19 19.55 8.64
N TYR A 117 2.46 19.31 7.54
CA TYR A 117 2.86 18.36 6.52
C TYR A 117 3.21 19.04 5.20
N SER A 118 4.23 18.51 4.52
CA SER A 118 4.60 18.90 3.16
C SER A 118 4.80 17.65 2.32
N TYR A 119 4.51 17.75 1.03
CA TYR A 119 4.60 16.64 0.09
C TYR A 119 5.49 17.03 -1.11
N ALA A 120 6.19 16.06 -1.66
CA ALA A 120 6.81 16.11 -2.98
C ALA A 120 6.68 14.75 -3.67
N ALA A 121 6.21 14.74 -4.92
CA ALA A 121 6.46 13.62 -5.83
C ALA A 121 7.78 13.88 -6.57
N LEU A 122 8.62 12.86 -6.66
CA LEU A 122 9.96 12.93 -7.23
C LEU A 122 10.02 12.15 -8.55
N ASP A 123 10.57 12.78 -9.58
CA ASP A 123 10.97 12.15 -10.84
C ASP A 123 12.50 12.08 -10.89
N LEU A 124 13.03 10.86 -10.74
CA LEU A 124 14.46 10.56 -10.60
C LEU A 124 15.09 10.08 -11.91
N ARG A 125 14.35 10.13 -13.04
CA ARG A 125 14.77 9.55 -14.33
C ARG A 125 15.97 10.25 -14.95
N ALA A 126 15.97 11.58 -14.92
CA ALA A 126 17.05 12.39 -15.49
C ALA A 126 18.26 12.48 -14.56
N GLU A 127 18.01 12.77 -13.28
CA GLU A 127 19.04 12.88 -12.26
C GLU A 127 18.47 12.79 -10.82
N PRO A 128 19.32 12.55 -9.82
CA PRO A 128 18.94 12.62 -8.42
C PRO A 128 18.43 14.01 -7.99
N VAL A 129 17.59 14.00 -6.95
CA VAL A 129 17.15 15.20 -6.25
C VAL A 129 17.97 15.39 -4.98
N VAL A 130 18.50 16.60 -4.79
CA VAL A 130 19.16 17.02 -3.57
C VAL A 130 18.12 17.62 -2.62
N VAL A 131 18.02 17.07 -1.42
CA VAL A 131 17.08 17.48 -0.37
C VAL A 131 17.87 18.11 0.79
N THR A 132 17.64 19.39 1.07
CA THR A 132 18.23 20.08 2.23
C THR A 132 17.21 20.14 3.36
N VAL A 133 17.61 19.66 4.54
CA VAL A 133 16.80 19.65 5.76
C VAL A 133 17.50 20.51 6.82
N PRO A 134 16.84 21.54 7.38
CA PRO A 134 17.44 22.38 8.40
C PRO A 134 17.74 21.56 9.67
N ARG A 135 18.79 21.93 10.40
CA ARG A 135 18.94 21.51 11.79
C ARG A 135 17.91 22.26 12.64
N VAL A 136 17.27 21.53 13.55
CA VAL A 136 16.24 22.01 14.49
C VAL A 136 16.68 21.69 15.93
N GLU A 137 15.94 22.18 16.93
CA GLU A 137 16.20 21.83 18.32
C GLU A 137 15.99 20.33 18.58
N LYS A 138 16.84 19.71 19.42
CA LYS A 138 16.86 18.25 19.64
C LYS A 138 15.51 17.62 20.03
N ARG A 139 14.62 18.41 20.66
CA ARG A 139 13.31 17.97 21.14
C ARG A 139 12.18 18.05 20.09
N ARG A 140 12.45 18.59 18.90
CA ARG A 140 11.45 18.76 17.84
C ARG A 140 11.64 17.71 16.75
N ASP A 141 10.55 17.05 16.39
CA ASP A 141 10.51 16.26 15.19
C ASP A 141 10.30 17.12 13.93
N ALA A 142 11.32 17.19 13.07
CA ALA A 142 11.29 17.77 11.74
C ALA A 142 11.99 16.79 10.77
N SER A 143 11.21 15.86 10.23
CA SER A 143 11.68 14.71 9.47
C SER A 143 10.99 14.58 8.12
N LEU A 144 11.70 14.04 7.14
CA LEU A 144 11.20 13.79 5.79
C LEU A 144 11.31 12.28 5.53
N GLN A 145 10.17 11.60 5.44
CA GLN A 145 10.10 10.19 5.07
C GLN A 145 10.17 10.09 3.55
N VAL A 146 11.06 9.25 3.02
CA VAL A 146 11.17 8.97 1.58
C VAL A 146 10.66 7.56 1.31
N MET A 147 9.75 7.42 0.35
CA MET A 147 9.22 6.13 -0.10
C MET A 147 9.38 5.98 -1.62
N ASP A 148 9.71 4.79 -2.09
CA ASP A 148 9.72 4.48 -3.52
C ASP A 148 8.28 4.30 -4.06
N LEU A 149 8.13 4.03 -5.37
CA LEU A 149 6.82 3.77 -5.98
C LEU A 149 6.19 2.48 -5.44
N TYR A 150 6.98 1.53 -4.94
CA TYR A 150 6.50 0.31 -4.27
C TYR A 150 5.97 0.54 -2.83
N MET A 151 6.04 1.78 -2.33
CA MET A 151 5.79 2.19 -0.94
C MET A 151 6.73 1.57 0.11
N HIS A 152 7.92 1.10 -0.27
CA HIS A 152 8.96 0.81 0.73
C HIS A 152 9.46 2.12 1.33
N HIS A 153 9.66 2.14 2.64
CA HIS A 153 10.32 3.22 3.33
C HIS A 153 11.83 3.14 3.09
N ILE A 154 12.34 3.89 2.11
CA ILE A 154 13.76 3.84 1.72
C ILE A 154 14.68 4.78 2.52
N GLY A 155 14.10 5.64 3.37
CA GLY A 155 14.86 6.31 4.43
C GLY A 155 14.20 7.54 5.04
N ASP A 156 14.61 7.87 6.27
CA ASP A 156 14.29 9.12 6.95
C ASP A 156 15.44 10.15 6.83
N LEU A 157 15.05 11.39 6.56
CA LEU A 157 15.92 12.57 6.59
C LEU A 157 15.50 13.45 7.78
N GLY A 158 16.42 14.23 8.36
CA GLY A 158 16.10 15.11 9.49
C GLY A 158 16.14 14.40 10.85
N SER A 159 15.33 14.87 11.80
CA SER A 159 15.31 14.44 13.23
C SER A 159 15.26 12.94 13.47
N ARG A 160 14.51 12.18 12.65
CA ARG A 160 14.38 10.72 12.77
C ARG A 160 15.54 9.94 12.14
N GLY A 161 16.32 10.59 11.29
CA GLY A 161 17.54 10.06 10.70
C GLY A 161 18.78 10.59 11.40
N VAL A 162 19.72 11.12 10.62
CA VAL A 162 21.01 11.67 11.09
C VAL A 162 20.95 13.15 11.52
N GLY A 163 19.74 13.70 11.71
CA GLY A 163 19.51 15.13 11.91
C GLY A 163 19.46 15.92 10.59
N GLY A 164 19.52 17.24 10.70
CA GLY A 164 19.53 18.15 9.54
C GLY A 164 20.85 18.11 8.76
N GLY A 165 20.74 18.18 7.43
CA GLY A 165 21.85 17.99 6.48
C GLY A 165 21.42 18.15 5.02
N VAL A 166 22.26 17.70 4.10
CA VAL A 166 22.02 17.70 2.66
C VAL A 166 22.02 16.25 2.16
N PHE A 167 20.91 15.80 1.60
CA PHE A 167 20.67 14.42 1.23
C PHE A 167 20.54 14.28 -0.28
N LEU A 168 20.86 13.11 -0.82
CA LEU A 168 20.76 12.83 -2.25
C LEU A 168 19.79 11.65 -2.45
N VAL A 169 18.61 11.90 -3.01
CA VAL A 169 17.67 10.84 -3.41
C VAL A 169 17.93 10.50 -4.87
N ALA A 170 18.41 9.29 -5.13
CA ALA A 170 18.85 8.86 -6.46
C ALA A 170 18.04 7.66 -6.97
N GLY A 171 17.59 7.74 -8.22
CA GLY A 171 16.90 6.66 -8.92
C GLY A 171 17.80 5.47 -9.27
N PRO A 172 17.21 4.34 -9.72
CA PRO A 172 17.92 3.07 -9.92
C PRO A 172 18.97 3.13 -11.04
N SER A 173 18.78 3.99 -12.04
CA SER A 173 19.68 4.16 -13.18
C SER A 173 20.92 5.01 -12.88
N TRP A 174 20.95 5.76 -11.77
CA TRP A 174 22.00 6.76 -11.53
C TRP A 174 23.33 6.15 -11.06
N LYS A 175 24.37 6.29 -11.89
CA LYS A 175 25.74 5.81 -11.66
C LYS A 175 26.76 6.94 -11.44
N GLY A 176 26.29 8.17 -11.19
CA GLY A 176 27.17 9.33 -11.01
C GLY A 176 27.96 9.32 -9.69
N LYS A 177 28.94 10.22 -9.60
CA LYS A 177 29.69 10.48 -8.36
C LYS A 177 28.85 11.35 -7.41
N VAL A 178 28.84 11.00 -6.13
CA VAL A 178 28.25 11.81 -5.06
C VAL A 178 29.08 13.09 -4.90
N PRO A 179 28.49 14.30 -4.93
CA PRO A 179 29.23 15.54 -4.69
C PRO A 179 29.63 15.67 -3.22
N PRO A 180 30.66 16.49 -2.90
CA PRO A 180 31.02 16.79 -1.51
C PRO A 180 29.86 17.49 -0.78
N GLY A 181 29.80 17.30 0.53
CA GLY A 181 28.76 17.90 1.40
C GLY A 181 27.45 17.12 1.50
N ILE A 182 27.26 16.04 0.73
CA ILE A 182 26.13 15.12 0.92
C ILE A 182 26.32 14.32 2.21
N THR A 183 25.34 14.42 3.10
CA THR A 183 25.26 13.75 4.41
C THR A 183 24.92 12.26 4.27
N LYS A 184 23.95 11.91 3.41
CA LYS A 184 23.60 10.51 3.08
C LYS A 184 22.97 10.44 1.69
N VAL A 185 23.22 9.34 0.98
CA VAL A 185 22.53 8.98 -0.27
C VAL A 185 21.41 8.00 0.07
N ILE A 186 20.21 8.27 -0.44
CA ILE A 186 19.06 7.38 -0.44
C ILE A 186 18.89 6.84 -1.85
N ARG A 187 18.78 5.52 -1.99
CA ARG A 187 18.63 4.83 -3.28
C ARG A 187 17.18 4.36 -3.42
N SER A 188 16.50 4.83 -4.45
CA SER A 188 15.20 4.30 -4.85
C SER A 188 15.39 3.14 -5.81
N GLU A 189 14.59 2.08 -5.65
CA GLU A 189 14.52 0.97 -6.61
C GLU A 189 13.70 1.34 -7.85
N THR A 190 12.90 2.40 -7.76
CA THR A 190 12.01 2.90 -8.81
C THR A 190 12.36 4.32 -9.23
N GLU A 191 11.98 4.68 -10.44
CA GLU A 191 12.25 5.98 -11.05
C GLU A 191 11.39 7.12 -10.47
N LEU A 192 10.24 6.78 -9.89
CA LEU A 192 9.39 7.70 -9.13
C LEU A 192 9.50 7.39 -7.64
N ALA A 193 9.43 8.44 -6.81
CA ALA A 193 9.41 8.33 -5.36
C ALA A 193 8.52 9.42 -4.74
N THR A 194 8.09 9.25 -3.50
CA THR A 194 7.40 10.29 -2.73
C THR A 194 8.23 10.70 -1.53
N LEU A 195 8.05 11.95 -1.11
CA LEU A 195 8.64 12.50 0.09
C LEU A 195 7.56 13.20 0.91
N VAL A 196 7.53 12.87 2.20
CA VAL A 196 6.53 13.38 3.15
C VAL A 196 7.28 14.02 4.32
N ALA A 197 7.28 15.34 4.37
CA ALA A 197 7.82 16.09 5.49
C ALA A 197 6.78 16.22 6.60
N ARG A 198 7.20 16.03 7.85
CA ARG A 198 6.44 16.30 9.07
C ARG A 198 7.24 17.30 9.89
N THR A 199 6.61 18.37 10.35
CA THR A 199 7.21 19.35 11.27
C THR A 199 6.30 19.51 12.47
N GLN A 200 6.75 19.01 13.62
CA GLN A 200 6.01 19.05 14.86
C GLN A 200 5.72 20.49 15.27
N ARG A 201 4.52 20.71 15.81
CA ARG A 201 4.04 21.92 16.46
C ARG A 201 3.69 21.55 17.90
N PHE A 202 4.41 22.09 18.88
CA PHE A 202 4.23 21.70 20.29
C PHE A 202 2.89 22.14 20.88
N ASN A 203 2.38 23.28 20.42
CA ASN A 203 1.10 23.88 20.85
C ASN A 203 0.67 24.94 19.81
N PRO A 204 -0.54 25.54 19.91
CA PRO A 204 -1.00 26.55 18.95
C PRO A 204 -0.06 27.75 18.78
N ALA A 205 0.62 28.23 19.83
CA ALA A 205 1.53 29.37 19.78
C ALA A 205 2.86 29.06 19.05
N ASP A 206 3.24 27.80 18.94
CA ASP A 206 4.43 27.33 18.20
C ASP A 206 4.18 27.18 16.67
N HIS A 207 2.98 27.53 16.18
CA HIS A 207 2.59 27.33 14.78
C HIS A 207 3.49 28.08 13.78
N ASP A 208 3.80 29.35 14.00
CA ASP A 208 4.64 30.12 13.07
C ASP A 208 6.11 29.70 13.11
N ASN A 209 6.59 29.20 14.25
CA ASN A 209 7.90 28.58 14.36
C ASN A 209 7.96 27.28 13.53
N ALA A 210 6.93 26.43 13.64
CA ALA A 210 6.80 25.22 12.81
C ALA A 210 6.73 25.59 11.30
N LYS A 211 5.98 26.62 10.90
CA LYS A 211 5.95 27.10 9.51
C LYS A 211 7.31 27.61 9.02
N ARG A 212 8.05 28.34 9.86
CA ARG A 212 9.42 28.81 9.56
C ARG A 212 10.42 27.65 9.40
N ILE A 213 10.24 26.54 10.12
CA ILE A 213 11.05 25.34 9.92
C ILE A 213 10.65 24.65 8.62
N GLN A 214 9.35 24.48 8.38
CA GLN A 214 8.78 23.89 7.17
C GLN A 214 9.27 24.60 5.89
N SER A 215 9.30 25.93 5.87
CA SER A 215 9.75 26.74 4.72
C SER A 215 11.24 26.61 4.40
N ARG A 216 12.04 25.97 5.28
CA ARG A 216 13.49 25.75 5.08
C ARG A 216 13.82 24.39 4.49
N PHE A 217 12.83 23.52 4.25
CA PHE A 217 13.04 22.34 3.40
C PHE A 217 13.23 22.79 1.95
N LYS A 218 14.30 22.33 1.30
CA LYS A 218 14.60 22.68 -0.10
C LYS A 218 14.85 21.41 -0.92
N LEU A 219 14.18 21.30 -2.06
CA LEU A 219 14.49 20.35 -3.12
C LEU A 219 15.16 21.11 -4.29
N GLN A 220 16.11 20.47 -4.95
CA GLN A 220 16.76 20.97 -6.17
C GLN A 220 17.38 19.80 -6.94
N ALA A 221 17.46 19.89 -8.26
CA ALA A 221 18.15 18.89 -9.08
C ALA A 221 19.67 18.85 -8.76
N LEU A 222 20.31 17.69 -8.96
CA LEU A 222 21.74 17.52 -8.71
C LEU A 222 22.63 18.46 -9.56
N SER A 223 22.25 18.70 -10.81
CA SER A 223 22.89 19.66 -11.73
C SER A 223 22.87 21.08 -11.15
N ALA A 224 21.71 21.55 -10.72
CA ALA A 224 21.51 22.84 -10.07
C ALA A 224 22.30 22.95 -8.76
N PHE A 225 22.29 21.92 -7.90
CA PHE A 225 23.12 21.90 -6.68
C PHE A 225 24.62 22.04 -6.96
N ARG A 226 25.08 21.53 -8.11
CA ARG A 226 26.49 21.56 -8.52
C ARG A 226 26.87 22.76 -9.39
N ASN A 227 25.93 23.67 -9.68
CA ASN A 227 26.06 24.72 -10.70
C ASN A 227 26.60 24.16 -12.04
N ARG A 228 25.95 23.11 -12.56
CA ARG A 228 26.25 22.48 -13.86
C ARG A 228 25.02 22.48 -14.75
N ALA A 229 25.24 22.35 -16.06
CA ALA A 229 24.17 22.08 -17.00
C ALA A 229 23.38 20.83 -16.58
N ALA A 230 22.06 20.89 -16.76
CA ALA A 230 21.19 19.74 -16.57
C ALA A 230 21.52 18.64 -17.60
N PRO A 231 21.32 17.35 -17.27
CA PRO A 231 21.35 16.29 -18.26
C PRO A 231 20.17 16.45 -19.25
N ALA A 232 20.15 15.63 -20.29
CA ALA A 232 18.98 15.52 -21.16
C ALA A 232 17.71 15.26 -20.35
N ALA A 233 16.63 15.98 -20.66
CA ALA A 233 15.32 15.75 -20.06
C ALA A 233 14.86 14.31 -20.33
N PRO A 234 14.13 13.68 -19.40
CA PRO A 234 13.63 12.34 -19.62
C PRO A 234 12.48 12.37 -20.63
N ALA A 235 12.16 11.23 -21.25
CA ALA A 235 11.05 11.15 -22.19
C ALA A 235 9.75 11.68 -21.56
N ARG A 236 9.02 12.52 -22.31
CA ARG A 236 7.72 13.05 -21.89
C ARG A 236 6.77 11.89 -21.55
N VAL A 237 6.00 12.08 -20.49
CA VAL A 237 4.98 11.13 -20.04
C VAL A 237 3.63 11.78 -20.28
N GLU A 238 2.78 11.12 -21.07
CA GLU A 238 1.34 11.36 -20.98
C GLU A 238 0.85 10.60 -19.75
N TRP A 239 0.46 11.34 -18.72
CA TRP A 239 0.08 10.78 -17.44
C TRP A 239 -1.36 10.26 -17.49
N MET A 240 -1.55 8.99 -17.15
CA MET A 240 -2.88 8.39 -17.04
C MET A 240 -3.63 8.99 -15.85
N ALA A 241 -4.89 9.36 -16.03
CA ALA A 241 -5.75 9.72 -14.91
C ALA A 241 -5.94 8.48 -14.02
N PRO A 242 -5.69 8.55 -12.70
CA PRO A 242 -5.73 7.38 -11.84
C PRO A 242 -7.16 6.89 -11.63
N VAL A 243 -7.31 5.59 -11.40
CA VAL A 243 -8.59 4.98 -11.02
C VAL A 243 -9.15 5.71 -9.79
N PRO A 244 -10.45 6.10 -9.76
CA PRO A 244 -11.02 6.74 -8.59
C PRO A 244 -10.85 5.88 -7.34
N ARG A 245 -10.43 6.48 -6.21
CA ARG A 245 -10.17 5.75 -4.96
C ARG A 245 -11.31 4.82 -4.52
N ALA A 246 -12.56 5.22 -4.70
CA ALA A 246 -13.74 4.41 -4.37
C ALA A 246 -13.90 3.15 -5.24
N GLN A 247 -13.16 3.06 -6.35
CA GLN A 247 -13.17 1.99 -7.34
C GLN A 247 -11.82 1.24 -7.43
N MET A 248 -10.82 1.60 -6.62
CA MET A 248 -9.48 0.98 -6.61
C MET A 248 -9.53 -0.56 -6.46
N TYR A 249 -10.59 -1.06 -5.82
CA TYR A 249 -10.79 -2.47 -5.48
C TYR A 249 -11.91 -3.15 -6.29
N SER A 250 -12.40 -2.48 -7.34
CA SER A 250 -13.53 -2.96 -8.15
C SER A 250 -13.43 -2.66 -9.65
N SER A 251 -12.74 -1.60 -10.08
CA SER A 251 -12.48 -1.32 -11.49
C SER A 251 -11.28 -2.12 -11.99
N LEU A 252 -11.44 -2.79 -13.14
CA LEU A 252 -10.33 -3.47 -13.82
C LEU A 252 -9.27 -2.52 -14.36
N GLU A 253 -9.58 -1.22 -14.52
CA GLU A 253 -8.63 -0.15 -14.89
C GLU A 253 -7.41 -0.07 -13.94
N PHE A 254 -7.51 -0.66 -12.75
CA PHE A 254 -6.36 -0.89 -11.87
C PHE A 254 -5.20 -1.59 -12.59
N TYR A 255 -5.51 -2.54 -13.47
CA TYR A 255 -4.52 -3.31 -14.22
C TYR A 255 -3.90 -2.50 -15.36
N ASP A 256 -4.69 -1.66 -16.03
CA ASP A 256 -4.25 -0.64 -16.99
C ASP A 256 -3.25 0.33 -16.31
N GLU A 257 -3.62 0.87 -15.15
CA GLU A 257 -2.77 1.77 -14.35
C GLU A 257 -1.50 1.05 -13.84
N LEU A 258 -1.61 -0.21 -13.41
CA LEU A 258 -0.46 -1.02 -13.02
C LEU A 258 0.51 -1.19 -14.20
N ALA A 259 0.04 -1.59 -15.39
CA ALA A 259 0.88 -1.75 -16.58
C ALA A 259 1.59 -0.43 -16.96
N PHE A 260 0.89 0.71 -16.86
CA PHE A 260 1.47 2.04 -16.98
C PHE A 260 2.58 2.29 -15.93
N LEU A 261 2.32 2.02 -14.65
CA LEU A 261 3.27 2.28 -13.56
C LEU A 261 4.49 1.36 -13.57
N LEU A 262 4.36 0.12 -14.06
CA LEU A 262 5.46 -0.83 -14.18
C LEU A 262 6.65 -0.29 -15.02
N ARG A 263 6.41 0.68 -15.92
CA ARG A 263 7.48 1.34 -16.71
C ARG A 263 8.50 2.09 -15.86
N PHE A 264 8.06 2.63 -14.71
CA PHE A 264 8.89 3.39 -13.77
C PHE A 264 9.52 2.50 -12.69
N ALA A 265 9.28 1.19 -12.78
CA ALA A 265 9.60 0.22 -11.76
C ALA A 265 10.43 -0.91 -12.37
N PRO A 266 11.76 -0.74 -12.51
CA PRO A 266 12.66 -1.78 -12.97
C PRO A 266 12.46 -3.09 -12.20
N VAL A 267 12.60 -4.21 -12.89
CA VAL A 267 12.40 -5.55 -12.30
C VAL A 267 13.46 -5.79 -11.23
N HIS A 268 13.04 -5.87 -9.97
CA HIS A 268 13.93 -6.27 -8.89
C HIS A 268 14.24 -7.78 -9.00
N LYS A 269 15.47 -8.20 -8.65
CA LYS A 269 15.94 -9.58 -8.85
C LYS A 269 15.08 -10.64 -8.15
N SER A 270 14.48 -10.31 -7.01
CA SER A 270 13.57 -11.22 -6.28
C SER A 270 12.17 -11.30 -6.89
N GLU A 271 11.85 -10.47 -7.87
CA GLU A 271 10.49 -10.31 -8.43
C GLU A 271 10.39 -10.78 -9.88
N THR A 272 11.48 -11.26 -10.49
CA THR A 272 11.53 -11.68 -11.91
C THR A 272 10.41 -12.66 -12.28
N MET A 273 10.25 -13.75 -11.51
CA MET A 273 9.19 -14.75 -11.74
C MET A 273 7.77 -14.15 -11.65
N LEU A 274 7.55 -13.17 -10.78
CA LEU A 274 6.26 -12.50 -10.65
C LEU A 274 6.00 -11.59 -11.87
N ARG A 275 7.02 -10.88 -12.34
CA ARG A 275 6.93 -10.01 -13.52
C ARG A 275 6.78 -10.81 -14.81
N GLU A 276 7.37 -11.99 -14.92
CA GLU A 276 7.13 -12.96 -16.00
C GLU A 276 5.69 -13.50 -15.98
N ARG A 277 5.17 -13.82 -14.79
CA ARG A 277 3.76 -14.24 -14.61
C ARG A 277 2.79 -13.13 -15.01
N MET A 278 3.02 -11.88 -14.59
CA MET A 278 2.25 -10.72 -15.07
C MET A 278 2.27 -10.64 -16.61
N ALA A 279 3.46 -10.75 -17.20
CA ALA A 279 3.64 -10.66 -18.65
C ALA A 279 2.96 -11.80 -19.44
N SER A 280 2.65 -12.95 -18.83
CA SER A 280 1.86 -14.01 -19.46
C SER A 280 0.35 -13.71 -19.53
N LEU A 281 -0.14 -12.72 -18.76
CA LEU A 281 -1.48 -12.13 -18.95
C LEU A 281 -1.48 -10.91 -19.87
N GLY A 282 -0.32 -10.51 -20.40
CA GLY A 282 -0.12 -9.26 -21.15
C GLY A 282 0.17 -8.03 -20.29
N LEU A 283 0.24 -8.15 -18.96
CA LEU A 283 0.60 -7.05 -18.06
C LEU A 283 2.10 -6.73 -18.18
N ARG A 284 2.46 -5.85 -19.12
CA ARG A 284 3.86 -5.51 -19.42
C ARG A 284 4.20 -4.04 -19.15
N PRO A 285 5.47 -3.71 -18.85
CA PRO A 285 5.87 -2.36 -18.46
C PRO A 285 5.69 -1.34 -19.59
N GLY A 286 4.73 -0.42 -19.43
CA GLY A 286 4.49 0.67 -20.37
C GLY A 286 3.81 0.27 -21.68
N GLU A 287 3.38 -0.99 -21.83
CA GLU A 287 2.43 -1.40 -22.87
C GLU A 287 1.01 -0.98 -22.44
N ALA A 288 0.16 -0.61 -23.41
CA ALA A 288 -1.24 -0.35 -23.12
C ALA A 288 -1.95 -1.67 -22.78
N TYR A 289 -2.70 -1.68 -21.68
CA TYR A 289 -3.41 -2.86 -21.19
C TYR A 289 -4.90 -2.55 -21.02
N ASP A 290 -5.60 -2.32 -22.15
CA ASP A 290 -7.03 -1.97 -22.17
C ASP A 290 -7.88 -3.15 -21.64
N THR A 291 -8.28 -3.10 -20.37
CA THR A 291 -9.10 -4.16 -19.75
C THR A 291 -10.54 -4.22 -20.24
N ALA A 292 -11.04 -3.23 -20.99
CA ALA A 292 -12.35 -3.32 -21.64
C ALA A 292 -12.28 -4.19 -22.91
N SER A 293 -11.15 -4.16 -23.63
CA SER A 293 -10.90 -4.94 -24.86
C SER A 293 -10.60 -6.44 -24.63
N LEU A 294 -10.20 -6.82 -23.40
CA LEU A 294 -9.75 -8.19 -23.11
C LEU A 294 -10.85 -9.24 -23.25
N ASN A 295 -10.43 -10.49 -23.52
CA ASN A 295 -11.30 -11.66 -23.55
C ASN A 295 -12.17 -11.72 -22.28
N PRO A 296 -13.50 -11.96 -22.38
CA PRO A 296 -14.40 -12.00 -21.23
C PRO A 296 -13.99 -12.97 -20.11
N ALA A 297 -13.38 -14.11 -20.46
CA ALA A 297 -12.86 -15.07 -19.47
C ALA A 297 -11.63 -14.52 -18.72
N LEU A 298 -10.75 -13.77 -19.40
CA LEU A 298 -9.63 -13.07 -18.75
C LEU A 298 -10.14 -11.95 -17.85
N ARG A 299 -11.05 -11.09 -18.32
CA ARG A 299 -11.66 -10.01 -17.52
C ARG A 299 -12.29 -10.55 -16.24
N ARG A 300 -13.00 -11.68 -16.35
CA ARG A 300 -13.57 -12.38 -15.19
C ARG A 300 -12.49 -12.92 -14.25
N ALA A 301 -11.43 -13.56 -14.75
CA ALA A 301 -10.34 -14.05 -13.92
C ALA A 301 -9.58 -12.92 -13.21
N LEU A 302 -9.40 -11.76 -13.88
CA LEU A 302 -8.85 -10.54 -13.29
C LEU A 302 -9.73 -10.05 -12.12
N GLN A 303 -11.05 -9.96 -12.32
CA GLN A 303 -12.00 -9.54 -11.28
C GLN A 303 -12.03 -10.50 -10.08
N GLU A 304 -12.06 -11.81 -10.34
CA GLU A 304 -12.07 -12.83 -9.29
C GLU A 304 -10.76 -12.80 -8.48
N GLY A 305 -9.61 -12.60 -9.13
CA GLY A 305 -8.31 -12.51 -8.46
C GLY A 305 -8.14 -11.22 -7.64
N MET A 306 -8.62 -10.08 -8.16
CA MET A 306 -8.73 -8.82 -7.41
C MET A 306 -9.57 -8.98 -6.14
N HIS A 307 -10.74 -9.62 -6.26
CA HIS A 307 -11.61 -9.88 -5.11
C HIS A 307 -10.95 -10.82 -4.09
N ASP A 308 -10.27 -11.89 -4.51
CA ASP A 308 -9.53 -12.76 -3.59
C ASP A 308 -8.44 -11.99 -2.83
N ALA A 309 -7.67 -11.16 -3.54
CA ALA A 309 -6.62 -10.34 -2.95
C ALA A 309 -7.18 -9.34 -1.93
N GLN A 310 -8.28 -8.67 -2.26
CA GLN A 310 -8.93 -7.72 -1.35
C GLN A 310 -9.42 -8.41 -0.08
N ASN A 311 -10.05 -9.58 -0.19
CA ASN A 311 -10.47 -10.38 0.96
C ASN A 311 -9.29 -10.78 1.85
N ASP A 312 -8.12 -11.08 1.26
CA ASP A 312 -6.93 -11.41 2.04
C ASP A 312 -6.31 -10.18 2.71
N ILE A 313 -6.32 -9.01 2.07
CA ILE A 313 -5.92 -7.75 2.70
C ILE A 313 -6.84 -7.44 3.90
N ASP A 314 -8.16 -7.54 3.74
CA ASP A 314 -9.11 -7.23 4.80
C ASP A 314 -8.99 -8.20 5.99
N LYS A 315 -8.71 -9.49 5.73
CA LYS A 315 -8.35 -10.48 6.79
C LYS A 315 -7.03 -10.11 7.48
N ASN A 316 -5.98 -9.80 6.71
CA ASN A 316 -4.67 -9.46 7.27
C ASN A 316 -4.75 -8.18 8.11
N ARG A 317 -5.48 -7.17 7.65
CA ARG A 317 -5.80 -5.95 8.40
C ARG A 317 -6.50 -6.26 9.72
N ALA A 318 -7.51 -7.13 9.70
CA ALA A 318 -8.25 -7.53 10.90
C ALA A 318 -7.35 -8.30 11.90
N ALA A 319 -6.37 -9.07 11.41
CA ALA A 319 -5.42 -9.81 12.24
C ALA A 319 -4.28 -8.95 12.79
N LYS A 320 -3.77 -7.99 12.01
CA LYS A 320 -2.62 -7.12 12.35
C LYS A 320 -3.03 -5.86 13.13
N GLY A 321 -4.26 -5.38 12.97
CA GLY A 321 -4.73 -4.18 13.67
C GLY A 321 -3.92 -2.93 13.29
N ASN A 322 -3.17 -2.39 14.24
CA ASN A 322 -2.30 -1.21 14.08
C ASN A 322 -0.80 -1.55 14.19
N ASP A 323 -0.42 -2.82 14.00
CA ASP A 323 0.99 -3.27 13.97
C ASP A 323 1.73 -2.64 12.77
N ALA A 324 2.35 -1.49 13.00
CA ALA A 324 3.04 -0.73 11.97
C ALA A 324 4.32 -1.42 11.50
N ASP A 325 5.05 -2.08 12.40
CA ASP A 325 6.33 -2.74 12.11
C ASP A 325 6.13 -3.97 11.21
N ALA A 326 4.95 -4.61 11.26
CA ALA A 326 4.59 -5.67 10.33
C ALA A 326 4.06 -5.20 8.96
N LEU A 327 3.74 -3.91 8.79
CA LEU A 327 3.03 -3.39 7.61
C LEU A 327 3.80 -2.31 6.84
N PHE A 328 4.81 -1.69 7.46
CA PHE A 328 5.65 -0.64 6.88
C PHE A 328 7.12 -0.94 7.13
N GLY A 329 7.97 -0.66 6.15
CA GLY A 329 9.39 -0.96 6.22
C GLY A 329 10.07 -0.82 4.86
N ASP A 330 11.37 -1.09 4.84
CA ASP A 330 12.14 -1.18 3.61
C ASP A 330 12.01 -2.56 2.92
N ARG A 331 12.77 -2.74 1.85
CA ARG A 331 12.87 -4.00 1.10
C ARG A 331 13.44 -5.16 1.93
N GLU A 332 14.32 -4.90 2.89
CA GLU A 332 14.98 -5.94 3.69
C GLU A 332 14.05 -6.48 4.79
N VAL A 333 13.24 -5.58 5.38
CA VAL A 333 12.18 -5.89 6.35
C VAL A 333 11.01 -6.61 5.67
N LEU A 334 10.37 -5.99 4.67
CA LEU A 334 9.12 -6.51 4.08
C LEU A 334 9.35 -7.53 2.95
N LYS A 335 10.55 -7.57 2.34
CA LYS A 335 10.95 -8.54 1.30
C LYS A 335 9.94 -8.56 0.13
N ASN A 336 9.36 -9.73 -0.13
CA ASN A 336 8.31 -9.95 -1.11
C ASN A 336 6.93 -10.18 -0.43
N ASP A 337 6.72 -9.70 0.81
CA ASP A 337 5.40 -9.76 1.46
C ASP A 337 4.46 -8.68 0.89
N TYR A 338 3.96 -8.98 -0.31
CA TYR A 338 3.00 -8.13 -1.01
C TYR A 338 1.67 -7.99 -0.26
N LEU A 339 1.30 -8.98 0.59
CA LEU A 339 0.06 -8.93 1.36
C LEU A 339 0.16 -7.88 2.47
N SER A 340 1.23 -7.92 3.27
CA SER A 340 1.47 -6.91 4.29
C SER A 340 1.72 -5.53 3.69
N ARG A 341 2.41 -5.42 2.54
CA ARG A 341 2.56 -4.17 1.79
C ARG A 341 1.23 -3.60 1.29
N ALA A 342 0.36 -4.40 0.69
CA ALA A 342 -0.96 -3.95 0.23
C ALA A 342 -1.88 -3.57 1.41
N THR A 343 -1.77 -4.30 2.52
CA THR A 343 -2.46 -3.97 3.79
C THR A 343 -1.97 -2.63 4.35
N GLY A 344 -0.65 -2.44 4.39
CA GLY A 344 -0.01 -1.19 4.76
C GLY A 344 -0.40 -0.04 3.84
N ALA A 345 -0.51 -0.26 2.53
CA ALA A 345 -1.01 0.73 1.58
C ALA A 345 -2.47 1.10 1.84
N GLN A 346 -3.38 0.13 2.05
CA GLN A 346 -4.79 0.39 2.37
C GLN A 346 -4.98 1.11 3.72
N MET A 347 -4.04 0.98 4.66
CA MET A 347 -4.00 1.74 5.91
C MET A 347 -3.31 3.10 5.77
N GLY A 348 -2.20 3.18 5.04
CA GLY A 348 -1.45 4.41 4.73
C GLY A 348 -2.21 5.35 3.78
N LEU A 349 -3.14 4.81 3.00
CA LEU A 349 -4.13 5.55 2.22
C LEU A 349 -5.02 6.45 3.09
N PHE A 350 -5.16 6.20 4.40
CA PHE A 350 -5.74 7.23 5.27
C PHE A 350 -4.77 8.43 5.36
N ALA A 351 -3.52 8.19 5.78
CA ALA A 351 -2.47 9.20 5.98
C ALA A 351 -2.11 10.06 4.75
N PHE A 352 -2.37 9.63 3.51
CA PHE A 352 -2.06 10.43 2.31
C PHE A 352 -3.25 11.06 1.59
N GLY A 353 -4.47 10.94 2.14
CA GLY A 353 -5.64 11.69 1.67
C GLY A 353 -6.89 10.84 1.54
N GLY A 354 -7.67 10.74 2.61
CA GLY A 354 -8.99 10.11 2.54
C GLY A 354 -9.72 10.10 3.88
N MET A 355 -10.85 10.79 3.93
CA MET A 355 -11.77 10.72 5.06
C MET A 355 -12.19 9.27 5.32
N SER A 356 -12.23 8.91 6.60
CA SER A 356 -13.01 7.79 7.17
C SER A 356 -13.34 6.61 6.25
N ALA A 357 -12.65 5.48 6.46
CA ALA A 357 -13.38 4.21 6.34
C ALA A 357 -14.63 4.29 7.23
N PRO A 358 -15.77 3.68 6.83
CA PRO A 358 -16.88 3.50 7.75
C PRO A 358 -16.32 2.80 8.99
N LYS A 359 -16.60 3.37 10.18
CA LYS A 359 -16.33 2.67 11.44
C LYS A 359 -16.97 1.29 11.31
N ALA A 360 -16.22 0.22 11.55
CA ALA A 360 -16.79 -1.11 11.64
C ALA A 360 -17.99 -1.02 12.59
N SER A 361 -19.19 -1.36 12.09
CA SER A 361 -20.43 -1.20 12.84
C SER A 361 -20.23 -1.84 14.22
N PRO A 362 -20.44 -1.10 15.32
CA PRO A 362 -20.26 -1.69 16.65
C PRO A 362 -21.17 -2.91 16.71
N LYS A 363 -20.57 -4.09 16.93
CA LYS A 363 -21.34 -5.34 17.07
C LYS A 363 -22.40 -5.09 18.13
N GLN A 364 -23.67 -5.12 17.74
CA GLN A 364 -24.76 -5.07 18.71
C GLN A 364 -24.49 -6.18 19.73
N PRO A 365 -24.41 -5.89 21.04
CA PRO A 365 -24.33 -6.93 22.03
C PRO A 365 -25.56 -7.85 21.85
N PRO A 366 -25.40 -9.17 21.97
CA PRO A 366 -26.49 -10.10 21.73
C PRO A 366 -27.68 -9.73 22.62
N THR A 367 -28.82 -9.42 21.98
CA THR A 367 -30.07 -9.12 22.67
C THR A 367 -30.43 -10.32 23.53
N GLN A 368 -30.44 -10.16 24.85
CA GLN A 368 -30.92 -11.19 25.75
C GLN A 368 -32.37 -11.52 25.38
N PRO A 369 -32.74 -12.80 25.20
CA PRO A 369 -34.13 -13.16 24.98
C PRO A 369 -34.97 -12.73 26.21
N PRO A 370 -36.22 -12.28 26.01
CA PRO A 370 -37.06 -11.85 27.11
C PRO A 370 -37.28 -13.01 28.09
N LYS A 371 -37.14 -12.74 29.39
CA LYS A 371 -37.48 -13.72 30.43
C LYS A 371 -38.97 -14.06 30.33
N PRO A 372 -39.37 -15.34 30.31
CA PRO A 372 -40.76 -15.71 30.48
C PRO A 372 -41.27 -15.23 31.84
N ARG A 373 -42.55 -14.84 31.90
CA ARG A 373 -43.27 -14.51 33.13
C ARG A 373 -43.79 -15.77 33.80
#